data_AF-A0A3P5DRB5-F1
#
_entry.id   AF-A0A3P5DRB5-F1
#
_cell.length_a   1.000
_cell.length_b   1.000
_cell.length_c   1.000
_cell.angle_alpha   90.00
_cell.angle_beta   90.00
_cell.angle_gamma   90.00
#
_symmetry.space_group_name_H-M   'P 1'
#
loop_
_entity.id
_entity.type
_entity.pdbx_description
1 polymer ?
#
loop_
_entity_poly.entity_id
_entity_poly.type
_entity_poly.pdbx_seq_one_letter_code
_entity_poly.pdbx_strand_id
1 'polypeptide(L)'
;MINKLTAERGYWKDKPIIIDNEMVGSLISEDNGMFWAVMREPVNLLSDTLDNMLVSVDLLHNRDDELIEAFTKLLPKWRSELSIVEPDKPIAGSWESIRRKIIDYKIIPLIDLLSWELSTDRKISLGVLAVSLYPDGEKDTFAIAQTVKPFLEKIMRSDSLEKIRKILSNEN
;
A
#
# COMPACT_ATOMS: atom_id res chain seq x y z
N MET A 1 21.77 -33.13 16.75
CA MET A 1 20.73 -33.44 15.75
C MET A 1 19.65 -32.38 15.87
N ILE A 2 19.31 -31.70 14.77
CA ILE A 2 18.46 -30.51 14.80
C ILE A 2 16.99 -30.88 15.11
N ASN A 3 16.30 -30.10 15.94
CA ASN A 3 14.92 -30.37 16.38
C ASN A 3 13.90 -29.89 15.31
N LYS A 4 12.91 -30.73 14.97
CA LYS A 4 11.85 -30.39 14.01
C LYS A 4 10.98 -29.20 14.44
N LEU A 5 10.73 -29.04 15.74
CA LEU A 5 9.91 -27.93 16.27
C LEU A 5 10.60 -26.56 16.10
N THR A 6 11.94 -26.53 16.15
CA THR A 6 12.70 -25.31 15.87
C THR A 6 12.75 -24.99 14.37
N ALA A 7 12.61 -25.99 13.49
CA ALA A 7 12.54 -25.79 12.05
C ALA A 7 11.33 -24.96 11.61
N GLU A 8 10.17 -25.22 12.22
CA GLU A 8 8.93 -24.52 11.88
C GLU A 8 8.93 -23.05 12.31
N ARG A 9 9.74 -22.69 13.32
CA ARG A 9 9.84 -21.33 13.86
C ARG A 9 11.01 -20.52 13.31
N GLY A 10 11.87 -21.15 12.53
CA GLY A 10 13.11 -20.58 12.04
C GLY A 10 14.28 -20.73 13.02
N TYR A 11 15.41 -21.25 12.55
CA TYR A 11 16.65 -21.41 13.31
C TYR A 11 17.42 -20.10 13.52
N TRP A 12 17.16 -19.12 12.65
CA TRP A 12 17.84 -17.84 12.58
C TRP A 12 16.87 -16.66 12.76
N LYS A 13 15.69 -16.93 13.31
CA LYS A 13 14.73 -15.93 13.71
C LYS A 13 15.34 -14.95 14.73
N ASP A 14 15.03 -13.66 14.57
CA ASP A 14 15.51 -12.55 15.40
C ASP A 14 17.03 -12.29 15.35
N LYS A 15 17.76 -12.98 14.46
CA LYS A 15 19.19 -12.77 14.22
C LYS A 15 19.42 -11.85 13.01
N PRO A 16 20.62 -11.25 12.88
CA PRO A 16 20.96 -10.45 11.71
C PRO A 16 20.80 -11.25 10.41
N ILE A 17 20.16 -10.65 9.42
CA ILE A 17 20.02 -11.21 8.07
C ILE A 17 21.40 -11.37 7.40
N ILE A 18 22.31 -10.43 7.68
CA ILE A 18 23.69 -10.47 7.22
C ILE A 18 24.52 -11.22 8.26
N ILE A 19 25.09 -12.35 7.85
CA ILE A 19 25.97 -13.19 8.67
C ILE A 19 27.42 -12.79 8.37
N ASP A 20 28.16 -12.36 9.38
CA ASP A 20 29.59 -12.09 9.24
C ASP A 20 30.44 -13.38 9.26
N ASN A 21 31.72 -13.26 8.91
CA ASN A 21 32.62 -14.41 8.84
C ASN A 21 32.83 -15.11 10.19
N GLU A 22 32.66 -14.41 11.30
CA GLU A 22 32.80 -14.97 12.65
C GLU A 22 31.58 -15.85 13.00
N MET A 23 30.38 -15.36 12.68
CA MET A 23 29.13 -16.11 12.80
C MET A 23 29.10 -17.32 11.85
N VAL A 24 29.62 -17.19 10.63
CA VAL A 24 29.78 -18.34 9.71
C VAL A 24 30.73 -19.39 10.32
N GLY A 25 31.85 -18.93 10.90
CA GLY A 25 32.82 -19.81 11.55
C GLY A 25 32.22 -20.61 12.71
N SER A 26 31.43 -19.95 13.56
CA SER A 26 30.75 -20.63 14.67
C SER A 26 29.73 -21.67 14.18
N LEU A 27 28.92 -21.33 13.17
CA LEU A 27 27.94 -22.25 12.58
C LEU A 27 28.55 -23.51 11.94
N ILE A 28 29.72 -23.36 11.31
CA ILE A 28 30.44 -24.50 10.72
C ILE A 28 31.09 -25.34 11.82
N SER A 29 31.61 -24.71 12.87
CA SER A 29 32.29 -25.39 13.98
C SER A 29 31.38 -26.28 14.82
N GLU A 30 30.07 -26.00 14.85
CA GLU A 30 29.10 -26.80 15.61
C GLU A 30 28.82 -28.19 14.99
N ASP A 31 29.19 -28.41 13.71
CA ASP A 31 29.06 -29.68 12.96
C ASP A 31 27.75 -30.46 13.18
N ASN A 32 26.65 -29.72 13.33
CA ASN A 32 25.33 -30.26 13.65
C ASN A 32 24.31 -30.06 12.52
N GLY A 33 24.76 -29.53 11.38
CA GLY A 33 23.93 -29.17 10.22
C GLY A 33 23.28 -27.78 10.31
N MET A 34 23.50 -27.02 11.37
CA MET A 34 22.90 -25.69 11.58
C MET A 34 23.28 -24.71 10.47
N PHE A 35 24.53 -24.75 9.99
CA PHE A 35 24.97 -23.97 8.84
C PHE A 35 24.04 -24.11 7.63
N TRP A 36 23.76 -25.35 7.21
CA TRP A 36 22.91 -25.59 6.05
C TRP A 36 21.44 -25.28 6.31
N ALA A 37 20.97 -25.44 7.54
CA ALA A 37 19.59 -25.11 7.93
C ALA A 37 19.36 -23.59 7.86
N VAL A 38 20.28 -22.80 8.40
CA VAL A 38 20.25 -21.33 8.39
C VAL A 38 20.38 -20.78 6.96
N MET A 39 21.30 -21.31 6.17
CA MET A 39 21.52 -20.84 4.79
C MET A 39 20.38 -21.15 3.82
N ARG A 40 19.49 -22.09 4.17
CA ARG A 40 18.32 -22.49 3.38
C ARG A 40 17.01 -22.05 4.02
N GLU A 41 17.08 -21.28 5.09
CA GLU A 41 15.91 -20.77 5.78
C GLU A 41 15.18 -19.77 4.88
N PRO A 42 13.86 -19.94 4.67
CA PRO A 42 13.11 -18.95 3.93
C PRO A 42 13.08 -17.64 4.73
N VAL A 43 13.27 -16.52 4.03
CA VAL A 43 13.51 -15.21 4.65
C VAL A 43 12.34 -14.74 5.52
N ASN A 44 11.12 -15.22 5.24
CA ASN A 44 9.93 -14.95 6.05
C ASN A 44 10.01 -15.53 7.47
N LEU A 45 10.88 -16.52 7.73
CA LEU A 45 11.13 -17.05 9.08
C LEU A 45 12.21 -16.28 9.84
N LEU A 46 12.97 -15.43 9.15
CA LEU A 46 14.05 -14.64 9.76
C LEU A 46 13.52 -13.43 10.54
N SER A 47 12.38 -12.88 10.13
CA SER A 47 11.78 -11.74 10.79
C SER A 47 10.26 -11.69 10.63
N ASP A 48 9.55 -11.61 11.75
CA ASP A 48 8.10 -11.32 11.78
C ASP A 48 7.80 -9.84 11.42
N THR A 49 8.83 -9.00 11.23
CA THR A 49 8.65 -7.55 10.98
C THR A 49 8.40 -7.18 9.53
N LEU A 50 8.46 -8.14 8.61
CA LEU A 50 8.33 -7.90 7.18
C LEU A 50 7.06 -8.57 6.65
N ASP A 51 5.99 -7.79 6.54
CA ASP A 51 4.80 -8.12 5.70
C ASP A 51 5.12 -8.07 4.18
N ASN A 52 6.41 -8.09 3.82
CA ASN A 52 6.92 -7.78 2.49
C ASN A 52 7.61 -9.01 1.88
N MET A 53 7.40 -9.21 0.59
CA MET A 53 8.16 -10.19 -0.20
C MET A 53 9.52 -9.61 -0.61
N LEU A 54 10.60 -10.33 -0.33
CA LEU A 54 11.95 -9.98 -0.77
C LEU A 54 12.28 -10.69 -2.07
N VAL A 55 12.75 -9.93 -3.07
CA VAL A 55 13.15 -10.44 -4.39
C VAL A 55 14.54 -9.92 -4.72
N SER A 56 15.42 -10.83 -5.13
CA SER A 56 16.72 -10.47 -5.72
C SER A 56 16.55 -10.31 -7.22
N VAL A 57 16.97 -9.18 -7.76
CA VAL A 57 16.88 -8.85 -9.19
C VAL A 57 18.28 -8.63 -9.74
N ASP A 58 18.63 -9.35 -10.80
CA ASP A 58 19.91 -9.14 -11.50
C ASP A 58 19.77 -7.98 -12.49
N LEU A 59 20.42 -6.86 -12.18
CA LEU A 59 20.45 -5.67 -13.03
C LEU A 59 21.63 -5.65 -14.02
N LEU A 60 22.62 -6.54 -13.87
CA LEU A 60 23.81 -6.55 -14.70
C LEU A 60 23.54 -7.19 -16.07
N HIS A 61 22.71 -8.23 -16.09
CA HIS A 61 22.48 -9.05 -17.29
C HIS A 61 21.09 -8.90 -17.90
N ASN A 62 20.19 -8.13 -17.30
CA ASN A 62 18.81 -7.98 -17.77
C ASN A 62 18.54 -6.53 -18.17
N ARG A 63 17.77 -6.35 -19.25
CA ARG A 63 17.36 -5.01 -19.70
C ARG A 63 16.09 -4.56 -18.96
N ASP A 64 15.89 -3.25 -18.84
CA ASP A 64 14.75 -2.66 -18.14
C ASP A 64 13.39 -3.16 -18.67
N ASP A 65 13.24 -3.30 -19.99
CA ASP A 65 12.03 -3.79 -20.64
C ASP A 65 11.73 -5.25 -20.29
N GLU A 66 12.75 -6.10 -20.27
CA GLU A 66 12.64 -7.51 -19.87
C GLU A 66 12.25 -7.65 -18.39
N LEU A 67 12.86 -6.83 -17.52
CA LEU A 67 12.51 -6.78 -16.10
C LEU A 67 11.07 -6.33 -15.90
N ILE A 68 10.65 -5.25 -16.55
CA ILE A 68 9.26 -4.75 -16.44
C ILE A 68 8.26 -5.81 -16.91
N GLU A 69 8.53 -6.49 -18.03
CA GLU A 69 7.67 -7.57 -18.53
C GLU A 69 7.61 -8.74 -17.55
N ALA A 70 8.75 -9.17 -17.00
CA ALA A 70 8.81 -10.24 -16.01
C ALA A 70 8.02 -9.88 -14.75
N PHE A 71 8.21 -8.67 -14.19
CA PHE A 71 7.48 -8.20 -13.01
C PHE A 71 5.97 -8.10 -13.28
N THR A 72 5.57 -7.62 -14.46
CA THR A 72 4.16 -7.54 -14.85
C THR A 72 3.49 -8.91 -14.84
N LYS A 73 4.20 -9.97 -15.27
CA LYS A 73 3.70 -11.35 -15.28
C LYS A 73 3.75 -12.02 -13.91
N LEU A 74 4.74 -11.70 -13.09
CA LEU A 74 5.01 -12.38 -11.81
C LEU A 74 4.23 -11.79 -10.64
N LEU A 75 4.03 -10.47 -10.59
CA LEU A 75 3.31 -9.80 -9.49
C LEU A 75 1.92 -10.39 -9.20
N PRO A 76 1.06 -10.68 -10.21
CA PRO A 76 -0.24 -11.30 -9.94
C PRO A 76 -0.12 -12.71 -9.36
N LYS A 77 0.88 -13.49 -9.80
CA LYS A 77 1.12 -14.86 -9.30
C LYS A 77 1.57 -14.83 -7.85
N TRP A 78 2.55 -13.98 -7.53
CA TRP A 78 3.04 -13.82 -6.17
C TRP A 78 1.94 -13.34 -5.22
N ARG A 79 1.10 -12.38 -5.65
CA ARG A 79 -0.06 -11.94 -4.87
C ARG A 79 -1.03 -13.10 -4.60
N SER A 80 -1.30 -13.93 -5.61
CA SER A 80 -2.16 -15.11 -5.44
C SER A 80 -1.56 -16.14 -4.47
N GLU A 81 -0.26 -16.41 -4.56
CA GLU A 81 0.43 -17.38 -3.70
C GLU A 81 0.53 -16.90 -2.25
N LEU A 82 0.73 -15.60 -2.05
CA LEU A 82 0.83 -14.97 -0.73
C LEU A 82 -0.52 -14.53 -0.16
N SER A 83 -1.62 -14.73 -0.90
CA SER A 83 -2.97 -14.24 -0.52
C SER A 83 -3.02 -12.72 -0.25
N ILE A 84 -2.23 -11.94 -0.99
CA ILE A 84 -2.18 -10.47 -0.89
C ILE A 84 -3.08 -9.86 -1.95
N VAL A 85 -3.98 -8.96 -1.53
CA VAL A 85 -4.88 -8.24 -2.44
C VAL A 85 -4.12 -7.09 -3.12
N GLU A 86 -4.31 -6.91 -4.42
CA GLU A 86 -3.77 -5.75 -5.12
C GLU A 86 -4.42 -4.47 -4.57
N PRO A 87 -3.63 -3.44 -4.22
CA PRO A 87 -4.18 -2.18 -3.74
C PRO A 87 -5.05 -1.53 -4.83
N ASP A 88 -6.10 -0.85 -4.37
CA ASP A 88 -6.97 -0.10 -5.27
C ASP A 88 -6.17 0.95 -6.06
N LYS A 89 -6.65 1.24 -7.27
CA LYS A 89 -6.02 2.27 -8.09
C LYS A 89 -6.28 3.66 -7.49
N PRO A 90 -5.24 4.51 -7.40
CA PRO A 90 -5.41 5.89 -6.97
C PRO A 90 -6.32 6.65 -7.94
N ILE A 91 -6.70 7.88 -7.54
CA ILE A 91 -7.51 8.74 -8.39
C ILE A 91 -6.92 8.88 -9.81
N ALA A 92 -7.74 8.57 -10.80
CA ALA A 92 -7.38 8.61 -12.21
C ALA A 92 -7.63 10.01 -12.80
N GLY A 93 -6.82 10.40 -13.78
CA GLY A 93 -6.91 11.70 -14.45
C GLY A 93 -5.68 12.59 -14.21
N SER A 94 -5.63 13.69 -14.97
CA SER A 94 -4.66 14.78 -14.80
C SER A 94 -5.04 15.66 -13.61
N TRP A 95 -4.09 16.48 -13.14
CA TRP A 95 -4.34 17.41 -12.05
C TRP A 95 -5.44 18.42 -12.39
N GLU A 96 -5.51 18.93 -13.61
CA GLU A 96 -6.56 19.88 -14.03
C GLU A 96 -7.96 19.26 -13.91
N SER A 97 -8.09 17.98 -14.28
CA SER A 97 -9.36 17.25 -14.16
C SER A 97 -9.75 17.03 -12.70
N ILE A 98 -8.78 16.64 -11.87
CA ILE A 98 -8.99 16.43 -10.43
C ILE A 98 -9.36 17.75 -9.75
N ARG A 99 -8.59 18.81 -10.00
CA ARG A 99 -8.82 20.17 -9.48
C ARG A 99 -10.20 20.69 -9.85
N ARG A 100 -10.61 20.51 -11.11
CA ARG A 100 -11.95 20.93 -11.57
C ARG A 100 -13.04 20.20 -10.79
N LYS A 101 -12.93 18.89 -10.61
CA LYS A 101 -13.89 18.12 -9.80
C LYS A 101 -13.88 18.54 -8.34
N ILE A 102 -12.73 18.85 -7.74
CA ILE A 102 -12.65 19.38 -6.36
C ILE A 102 -13.50 20.66 -6.21
N ILE A 103 -13.42 21.55 -7.20
CA ILE A 103 -14.17 22.82 -7.23
C ILE A 103 -15.66 22.56 -7.52
N ASP A 104 -15.97 21.85 -8.60
CA ASP A 104 -17.34 21.59 -9.06
C ASP A 104 -18.15 20.78 -8.03
N TYR A 105 -17.49 19.85 -7.34
CA TYR A 105 -18.12 19.01 -6.33
C TYR A 105 -18.05 19.62 -4.93
N LYS A 106 -17.53 20.85 -4.79
CA LYS A 106 -17.45 21.57 -3.51
C LYS A 106 -16.81 20.71 -2.41
N ILE A 107 -15.73 20.02 -2.75
CA ILE A 107 -15.14 18.98 -1.88
C ILE A 107 -14.62 19.55 -0.56
N ILE A 108 -13.99 20.75 -0.59
CA ILE A 108 -13.52 21.40 0.63
C ILE A 108 -14.69 21.77 1.55
N PRO A 109 -15.76 22.48 1.09
CA PRO A 109 -16.96 22.69 1.89
C PRO A 109 -17.62 21.40 2.41
N LEU A 110 -17.64 20.33 1.60
CA LEU A 110 -18.20 19.06 2.04
C LEU A 110 -17.37 18.43 3.17
N ILE A 111 -16.03 18.49 3.10
CA ILE A 111 -15.16 18.02 4.18
C ILE A 111 -15.43 18.80 5.47
N ASP A 112 -15.61 20.13 5.36
CA ASP A 112 -15.92 20.98 6.52
C ASP A 112 -17.24 20.56 7.19
N LEU A 113 -18.31 20.40 6.39
CA LEU A 113 -19.61 19.94 6.88
C LEU A 113 -19.55 18.55 7.53
N LEU A 114 -18.81 17.61 6.94
CA LEU A 114 -18.63 16.27 7.52
C LEU A 114 -17.78 16.31 8.80
N SER A 115 -16.82 17.23 8.89
CA SER A 115 -16.03 17.46 10.12
C SER A 115 -16.92 18.05 11.22
N TRP A 116 -17.84 18.94 10.87
CA TRP A 116 -18.87 19.43 11.78
C TRP A 116 -19.83 18.32 12.22
N GLU A 117 -20.26 17.44 11.30
CA GLU A 117 -21.10 16.28 11.58
C GLU A 117 -20.45 15.40 12.67
N LEU A 118 -19.17 15.07 12.46
CA LEU A 118 -18.37 14.25 13.37
C LEU A 118 -18.14 14.92 14.74
N SER A 119 -17.85 16.23 14.76
CA SER A 119 -17.56 16.94 16.02
C SER A 119 -18.80 17.22 16.87
N THR A 120 -19.98 17.27 16.26
CA THR A 120 -21.25 17.54 16.95
C THR A 120 -22.09 16.30 17.25
N ASP A 121 -21.67 15.12 16.77
CA ASP A 121 -22.41 13.85 16.83
C ASP A 121 -23.84 13.97 16.27
N ARG A 122 -24.01 14.80 15.22
CA ARG A 122 -25.29 15.06 14.56
C ARG A 122 -25.16 14.77 13.10
N LYS A 123 -26.02 13.92 12.54
CA LYS A 123 -26.02 13.60 11.11
C LYS A 123 -26.62 14.72 10.25
N ILE A 124 -25.94 15.08 9.17
CA ILE A 124 -26.47 15.97 8.14
C ILE A 124 -27.17 15.12 7.08
N SER A 125 -28.45 15.40 6.82
CA SER A 125 -29.19 14.69 5.77
C SER A 125 -28.68 15.09 4.39
N LEU A 126 -28.83 14.19 3.39
CA LEU A 126 -28.45 14.50 2.01
C LEU A 126 -29.18 15.72 1.45
N GLY A 127 -30.43 15.97 1.86
CA GLY A 127 -31.18 17.15 1.45
C GLY A 127 -30.59 18.45 1.98
N VAL A 128 -30.14 18.46 3.24
CA VAL A 128 -29.42 19.61 3.81
C VAL A 128 -28.10 19.81 3.08
N LEU A 129 -27.33 18.74 2.83
CA LEU A 129 -26.10 18.84 2.05
C LEU A 129 -26.35 19.40 0.63
N ALA A 130 -27.42 18.99 -0.04
CA ALA A 130 -27.78 19.51 -1.36
C ALA A 130 -28.00 21.02 -1.33
N VAL A 131 -28.84 21.50 -0.42
CA VAL A 131 -29.14 22.95 -0.32
C VAL A 131 -27.94 23.75 0.19
N SER A 132 -27.13 23.19 1.09
CA SER A 132 -25.95 23.87 1.63
C SER A 132 -24.79 23.98 0.63
N LEU A 133 -24.57 22.96 -0.19
CA LEU A 133 -23.48 22.94 -1.17
C LEU A 133 -23.88 23.50 -2.54
N TYR A 134 -25.15 23.37 -2.89
CA TYR A 134 -25.73 23.71 -4.20
C TYR A 134 -27.04 24.49 -4.01
N PRO A 135 -26.97 25.73 -3.50
CA PRO A 135 -28.15 26.52 -3.17
C PRO A 135 -29.01 26.83 -4.40
N ASP A 136 -28.41 26.83 -5.60
CA ASP A 136 -29.10 27.06 -6.87
C ASP A 136 -29.58 25.75 -7.52
N GLY A 137 -29.41 24.61 -6.84
CA GLY A 137 -29.87 23.30 -7.30
C GLY A 137 -28.98 22.66 -8.38
N GLU A 138 -27.71 23.03 -8.47
CA GLU A 138 -26.78 22.50 -9.49
C GLU A 138 -26.53 20.99 -9.35
N LYS A 139 -26.73 20.45 -8.13
CA LYS A 139 -26.74 19.01 -7.83
C LYS A 139 -27.78 18.67 -6.79
N ASP A 140 -28.43 17.54 -6.98
CA ASP A 140 -29.42 16.99 -6.06
C ASP A 140 -28.81 15.95 -5.11
N THR A 141 -29.67 15.40 -4.24
CA THR A 141 -29.29 14.35 -3.30
C THR A 141 -28.73 13.10 -3.97
N PHE A 142 -29.21 12.77 -5.18
CA PHE A 142 -28.77 11.61 -5.93
C PHE A 142 -27.34 11.80 -6.45
N ALA A 143 -27.04 12.95 -7.06
CA ALA A 143 -25.70 13.29 -7.51
C ALA A 143 -24.69 13.32 -6.35
N ILE A 144 -25.10 13.81 -5.18
CA ILE A 144 -24.27 13.80 -3.98
C ILE A 144 -23.93 12.36 -3.55
N ALA A 145 -24.95 11.51 -3.44
CA ALA A 145 -24.77 10.13 -2.98
C ALA A 145 -23.95 9.27 -3.96
N GLN A 146 -24.20 9.39 -5.27
CA GLN A 146 -23.63 8.50 -6.28
C GLN A 146 -22.32 8.99 -6.88
N THR A 147 -22.04 10.30 -6.83
CA THR A 147 -20.87 10.88 -7.52
C THR A 147 -19.96 11.65 -6.58
N VAL A 148 -20.51 12.59 -5.79
CA VAL A 148 -19.69 13.49 -4.97
C VAL A 148 -19.06 12.75 -3.78
N LYS A 149 -19.84 11.99 -3.01
CA LYS A 149 -19.32 11.22 -1.87
C LYS A 149 -18.28 10.16 -2.28
N PRO A 150 -18.52 9.32 -3.31
CA PRO A 150 -17.49 8.38 -3.78
C PRO A 150 -16.22 9.07 -4.28
N PHE A 151 -16.33 10.25 -4.87
CA PHE A 151 -15.17 11.03 -5.28
C PHE A 151 -14.37 11.56 -4.08
N LEU A 152 -15.06 12.09 -3.06
CA LEU A 152 -14.43 12.50 -1.80
C LEU A 152 -13.69 11.33 -1.16
N GLU A 153 -14.36 10.18 -0.99
CA GLU A 153 -13.76 8.97 -0.43
C GLU A 153 -12.51 8.56 -1.20
N LYS A 154 -12.55 8.63 -2.54
CA LYS A 154 -11.39 8.30 -3.38
C LYS A 154 -10.24 9.30 -3.22
N ILE A 155 -10.52 10.60 -3.10
CA ILE A 155 -9.49 11.63 -2.88
C ILE A 155 -8.83 11.47 -1.51
N MET A 156 -9.60 11.14 -0.47
CA MET A 156 -9.12 11.05 0.90
C MET A 156 -8.26 9.81 1.18
N ARG A 157 -8.11 8.90 0.20
CA ARG A 157 -7.20 7.76 0.30
C ARG A 157 -5.74 8.22 0.23
N SER A 158 -4.88 7.58 1.01
CA SER A 158 -3.46 7.93 1.14
C SER A 158 -2.71 7.91 -0.19
N ASP A 159 -2.98 6.92 -1.05
CA ASP A 159 -2.40 6.78 -2.38
C ASP A 159 -2.78 7.93 -3.34
N SER A 160 -4.04 8.37 -3.31
CA SER A 160 -4.53 9.52 -4.07
C SER A 160 -3.91 10.83 -3.59
N LEU A 161 -3.81 11.01 -2.26
CA LEU A 161 -3.18 12.20 -1.67
C LEU A 161 -1.69 12.27 -2.00
N GLU A 162 -0.95 11.15 -1.91
CA GLU A 162 0.46 11.09 -2.29
C GLU A 162 0.66 11.38 -3.79
N LYS A 163 -0.24 10.87 -4.65
CA LYS A 163 -0.23 11.23 -6.07
C LYS A 163 -0.43 12.73 -6.29
N ILE A 164 -1.42 13.34 -5.64
CA ILE A 164 -1.68 14.79 -5.74
C ILE A 164 -0.48 15.59 -5.22
N ARG A 165 0.06 15.20 -4.06
CA ARG A 165 1.24 15.83 -3.48
C ARG A 165 2.44 15.77 -4.42
N LYS A 166 2.70 14.62 -5.04
CA LYS A 166 3.79 14.46 -6.01
C LYS A 166 3.62 15.38 -7.22
N ILE A 167 2.40 15.49 -7.76
CA ILE A 167 2.13 16.38 -8.89
C ILE A 167 2.38 17.84 -8.50
N LEU A 168 1.85 18.28 -7.36
CA LEU A 168 2.04 19.64 -6.86
C LEU A 168 3.51 19.96 -6.51
N SER A 169 4.28 18.97 -6.06
CA SER A 169 5.70 19.16 -5.73
C SER A 169 6.58 19.23 -6.98
N ASN A 170 6.15 18.60 -8.09
CA ASN A 170 6.87 18.58 -9.36
C ASN A 170 6.52 19.76 -10.27
N GLU A 171 5.55 20.60 -9.91
CA GLU A 171 5.18 21.83 -10.63
C GLU A 171 6.02 23.07 -10.20
N ASN A 172 7.12 22.88 -9.45
CA ASN A 172 8.11 23.92 -9.11
C ASN A 172 9.45 23.70 -9.79
#